data_AF-A0AAE4BV12-F1
#
_entry.id   AF-A0AAE4BV12-F1
#
_cell.length_a   1.000
_cell.length_b   1.000
_cell.length_c   1.000
_cell.angle_alpha   90.00
_cell.angle_beta   90.00
_cell.angle_gamma   90.00
#
_symmetry.space_group_name_H-M   'P 1'
#
loop_
_entity.id
_entity.type
_entity.pdbx_description
1 polymer ?
#
loop_
_entity_poly.entity_id
_entity_poly.type
_entity_poly.pdbx_seq_one_letter_code
_entity_poly.pdbx_strand_id
1 'polypeptide(L)'
;MRLNPKFNSSKEFLDKLNIFVYATIGLPMGLFLYFYLNYESSLLTPFIENSKTISYLTIGISATLATLGIFLYKKQLSSAVKEDSLKEKMTSLFNSTVLKFLFFLLSGITITIAFIITGHPLYTALYVVNLIVCSINNPSPHRTARELKLNVEEGMAILNKEPLNF
;
A
#
# COMPACT_ATOMS: atom_id res chain seq x y z
N MET A 1 13.59 -2.29 7.82
CA MET A 1 13.35 -3.70 8.20
C MET A 1 13.27 -4.52 6.92
N ARG A 2 14.23 -5.42 6.65
CA ARG A 2 14.14 -6.36 5.51
C ARG A 2 13.47 -7.63 6.04
N LEU A 3 12.26 -7.91 5.59
CA LEU A 3 11.66 -9.22 5.83
C LEU A 3 12.40 -10.22 4.93
N ASN A 4 12.62 -11.43 5.44
CA ASN A 4 13.13 -12.55 4.65
C ASN A 4 12.01 -13.58 4.55
N PRO A 5 11.00 -13.35 3.69
CA PRO A 5 9.88 -14.25 3.61
C PRO A 5 10.36 -15.53 2.92
N LYS A 6 10.16 -16.67 3.57
CA LYS A 6 10.37 -17.96 2.90
C LYS A 6 9.22 -18.18 1.92
N PHE A 7 9.52 -18.31 0.64
CA PHE A 7 8.58 -18.73 -0.39
C PHE A 7 9.27 -19.75 -1.30
N ASN A 8 8.57 -20.84 -1.60
CA ASN A 8 9.07 -21.95 -2.42
C ASN A 8 8.55 -21.88 -3.87
N SER A 9 7.61 -20.98 -4.16
CA SER A 9 7.03 -20.79 -5.49
C SER A 9 6.64 -19.34 -5.73
N SER A 10 6.55 -18.96 -7.00
CA SER A 10 6.04 -17.62 -7.38
C SER A 10 4.59 -17.41 -6.96
N LYS A 11 3.79 -18.48 -6.88
CA LYS A 11 2.43 -18.44 -6.35
C LYS A 11 2.40 -18.02 -4.88
N GLU A 12 3.19 -18.70 -4.05
CA GLU A 12 3.22 -18.43 -2.61
C GLU A 12 3.70 -17.00 -2.31
N PHE A 13 4.66 -16.51 -3.08
CA PHE A 13 5.09 -15.11 -3.04
C PHE A 13 3.92 -14.14 -3.33
N LEU A 14 3.21 -14.34 -4.45
CA LEU A 14 2.10 -13.47 -4.84
C LEU A 14 0.95 -13.52 -3.84
N ASP A 15 0.61 -14.71 -3.34
CA ASP A 15 -0.46 -14.90 -2.37
C ASP A 15 -0.13 -14.17 -1.05
N LYS A 16 1.08 -14.34 -0.51
CA LYS A 16 1.52 -13.61 0.70
C LYS A 16 1.51 -12.10 0.49
N LEU A 17 1.98 -11.64 -0.66
CA LEU A 17 2.03 -10.22 -0.98
C LEU A 17 0.62 -9.63 -1.10
N ASN A 18 -0.29 -10.33 -1.78
CA ASN A 18 -1.68 -9.92 -1.93
C ASN A 18 -2.41 -9.88 -0.59
N ILE A 19 -2.25 -10.91 0.25
CA ILE A 19 -2.83 -10.93 1.60
C ILE A 19 -2.36 -9.72 2.39
N PHE A 20 -1.06 -9.41 2.36
CA PHE A 20 -0.52 -8.24 3.04
C PHE A 20 -1.13 -6.94 2.51
N VAL A 21 -1.17 -6.76 1.19
CA VAL A 21 -1.75 -5.57 0.56
C VAL A 21 -3.24 -5.41 0.91
N TYR A 22 -4.02 -6.48 0.81
CA TYR A 22 -5.44 -6.45 1.12
C TYR A 22 -5.72 -6.21 2.61
N ALA A 23 -4.93 -6.78 3.51
CA ALA A 23 -5.02 -6.46 4.94
C ALA A 23 -4.71 -4.98 5.19
N THR A 24 -3.72 -4.45 4.49
CA THR A 24 -3.26 -3.06 4.62
C THR A 24 -4.29 -2.05 4.08
N ILE A 25 -5.07 -2.42 3.07
CA ILE A 25 -6.19 -1.60 2.55
C ILE A 25 -7.44 -1.80 3.40
N GLY A 26 -7.78 -3.04 3.73
CA GLY A 26 -9.02 -3.41 4.41
C GLY A 26 -9.10 -2.90 5.85
N LEU A 27 -8.00 -2.94 6.60
CA LEU A 27 -7.96 -2.47 7.99
C LEU A 27 -8.33 -0.99 8.14
N PRO A 28 -7.66 -0.04 7.46
CA PRO A 28 -8.03 1.37 7.57
C PRO A 28 -9.40 1.63 6.95
N MET A 29 -9.84 0.84 5.97
CA MET A 29 -11.15 1.01 5.33
C MET A 29 -12.28 0.66 6.29
N GLY A 30 -12.17 -0.45 7.01
CA GLY A 30 -13.14 -0.82 8.05
C GLY A 30 -13.21 0.24 9.15
N LEU A 31 -12.06 0.76 9.58
CA LEU A 31 -11.99 1.84 10.56
C LEU A 31 -12.68 3.11 10.02
N PHE A 32 -12.36 3.54 8.81
CA PHE A 32 -12.93 4.73 8.20
C PHE A 32 -14.46 4.62 8.06
N LEU A 33 -14.96 3.50 7.53
CA LEU A 33 -16.39 3.25 7.36
C LEU A 33 -17.13 3.25 8.70
N TYR A 34 -16.56 2.63 9.73
CA TYR A 34 -17.15 2.64 11.07
C TYR A 34 -17.37 4.08 11.56
N PHE A 35 -16.34 4.93 11.50
CA PHE A 35 -16.46 6.32 11.97
C PHE A 35 -17.35 7.17 11.06
N TYR A 36 -17.27 6.98 9.74
CA TYR A 36 -18.11 7.68 8.78
C TYR A 36 -19.60 7.41 9.02
N LEU A 37 -20.00 6.15 9.17
CA LEU A 37 -21.39 5.79 9.43
C LEU A 37 -21.90 6.33 10.77
N ASN A 38 -21.07 6.29 11.81
CA ASN A 38 -21.44 6.84 13.13
C ASN A 38 -21.53 8.38 13.14
N TYR A 39 -20.75 9.04 12.28
CA TYR A 39 -20.85 10.49 12.08
C TYR A 39 -22.15 10.86 11.36
N GLU A 40 -22.49 10.16 10.27
CA GLU A 40 -23.74 10.36 9.52
C GLU A 40 -24.99 10.09 10.37
N SER A 41 -24.95 9.10 11.25
CA SER A 41 -26.05 8.80 12.18
C SER A 41 -26.15 9.77 13.38
N SER A 42 -25.31 10.82 13.41
CA SER A 42 -25.24 11.80 14.50
C SER A 42 -24.89 11.20 15.88
N LEU A 43 -24.30 10.00 15.90
CA LEU A 43 -23.83 9.34 17.13
C LEU A 43 -22.46 9.87 17.59
N LEU A 44 -21.71 10.49 16.69
CA LEU A 44 -20.41 11.09 16.97
C LEU A 44 -20.39 12.55 16.53
N THR A 45 -19.96 13.43 17.43
CA THR A 45 -19.65 14.83 17.13
C THR A 45 -18.14 14.99 16.92
N PRO A 46 -17.71 15.89 16.02
CA PRO A 46 -16.29 16.15 15.83
C PRO A 46 -15.66 16.77 17.08
N PHE A 47 -14.39 16.49 17.34
CA PHE A 47 -13.66 17.06 18.47
C PHE A 47 -13.34 18.54 18.27
N ILE A 48 -12.95 18.92 17.06
CA ILE A 48 -12.58 20.29 16.68
C ILE A 48 -13.22 20.60 15.34
N GLU A 49 -14.29 21.38 15.37
CA GLU A 49 -15.05 21.69 14.17
C GLU A 49 -14.28 22.64 13.24
N ASN A 50 -14.13 22.26 11.96
CA ASN A 50 -13.70 23.13 10.86
C ASN A 50 -12.39 23.92 11.07
N SER A 51 -11.42 23.37 11.82
CA SER A 51 -10.09 23.97 11.92
C SER A 51 -9.32 23.84 10.60
N LYS A 52 -9.15 24.96 9.90
CA LYS A 52 -8.36 25.04 8.66
C LYS A 52 -6.90 24.65 8.87
N THR A 53 -6.32 25.03 10.01
CA THR A 53 -4.92 24.73 10.35
C THR A 53 -4.68 23.22 10.47
N ILE A 54 -5.56 22.52 11.20
CA ILE A 54 -5.48 21.07 11.32
C ILE A 54 -5.64 20.43 9.94
N SER A 55 -6.56 20.97 9.14
CA SER A 55 -6.83 20.44 7.81
C SER A 55 -5.66 20.54 6.85
N TYR A 56 -5.01 21.69 6.75
CA TYR A 56 -3.82 21.80 5.90
C TYR A 56 -2.66 20.94 6.39
N LEU A 57 -2.47 20.83 7.71
CA LEU A 57 -1.42 20.01 8.30
C LEU A 57 -1.62 18.52 7.96
N THR A 58 -2.80 17.96 8.21
CA THR A 58 -3.08 16.52 8.01
C THR A 58 -3.11 16.15 6.53
N ILE A 59 -3.61 17.04 5.66
CA ILE A 59 -3.53 16.87 4.20
C ILE A 59 -2.06 16.84 3.76
N GLY A 60 -1.25 17.78 4.24
CA GLY A 60 0.19 17.81 3.94
C GLY A 60 0.90 16.54 4.40
N ILE A 61 0.62 16.05 5.61
CA ILE A 61 1.21 14.83 6.16
C ILE A 61 0.78 13.60 5.35
N SER A 62 -0.51 13.42 5.08
CA SER A 62 -1.01 12.27 4.31
C SER A 62 -0.45 12.24 2.89
N ALA A 63 -0.43 13.38 2.19
CA ALA A 63 0.17 13.51 0.88
C ALA A 63 1.68 13.21 0.91
N THR A 64 2.40 13.70 1.92
CA THR A 64 3.83 13.43 2.10
C THR A 64 4.09 11.94 2.35
N LEU A 65 3.30 11.28 3.19
CA LEU A 65 3.43 9.84 3.44
C LEU A 65 3.21 9.01 2.18
N ALA A 66 2.14 9.31 1.43
CA ALA A 66 1.83 8.60 0.19
C ALA A 66 2.95 8.78 -0.87
N THR A 67 3.40 10.01 -1.08
CA THR A 67 4.47 10.32 -2.04
C THR A 67 5.82 9.72 -1.61
N LEU A 68 6.16 9.79 -0.32
CA LEU A 68 7.38 9.20 0.23
C LEU A 68 7.39 7.67 0.06
N GLY A 69 6.24 7.01 0.28
CA GLY A 69 6.09 5.57 0.04
C GLY A 69 6.40 5.19 -1.41
N ILE A 70 5.88 5.94 -2.38
CA ILE A 70 6.15 5.73 -3.81
C ILE A 70 7.63 6.01 -4.14
N PHE A 71 8.21 7.08 -3.59
CA PHE A 71 9.60 7.44 -3.83
C PHE A 71 10.56 6.36 -3.32
N LEU A 72 10.38 5.91 -2.07
CA LEU A 72 11.19 4.86 -1.47
C LEU A 72 11.03 3.52 -2.20
N TYR A 73 9.82 3.20 -2.64
CA TYR A 73 9.56 2.04 -3.48
C TYR A 73 10.36 2.09 -4.79
N LYS A 74 10.29 3.20 -5.53
CA LYS A 74 11.04 3.35 -6.80
C LYS A 74 12.55 3.24 -6.57
N LYS A 75 13.06 3.84 -5.49
CA LYS A 75 14.47 3.75 -5.11
C LYS A 75 14.90 2.30 -4.87
N GLN A 76 14.13 1.54 -4.08
CA GLN A 76 14.46 0.15 -3.77
C GLN A 76 14.25 -0.79 -4.96
N LEU A 77 13.23 -0.55 -5.78
CA LEU A 77 13.00 -1.31 -7.01
C LEU A 77 14.18 -1.21 -7.97
N SER A 78 14.81 -0.03 -8.09
CA SER A 78 16.00 0.14 -8.93
C SER A 78 17.20 -0.70 -8.48
N SER A 79 17.29 -1.01 -7.19
CA SER A 79 18.26 -1.95 -6.63
C SER A 79 17.83 -3.40 -6.85
N ALA A 80 16.53 -3.71 -6.67
CA ALA A 80 15.97 -5.04 -6.86
C ALA A 80 16.20 -5.61 -8.26
N VAL A 81 16.13 -4.78 -9.30
CA VAL A 81 16.35 -5.20 -10.70
C VAL A 81 17.80 -5.66 -10.95
N LYS A 82 18.76 -5.24 -10.11
CA LYS A 82 20.18 -5.55 -10.26
C LYS A 82 20.63 -6.80 -9.52
N GLU A 83 19.73 -7.47 -8.79
CA GLU A 83 20.05 -8.70 -8.08
C GLU A 83 20.25 -9.85 -9.09
N ASP A 84 21.20 -10.76 -8.81
CA ASP A 84 21.60 -11.81 -9.74
C ASP A 84 20.57 -12.95 -9.82
N SER A 85 19.94 -13.30 -8.70
CA SER A 85 18.95 -14.39 -8.66
C SER A 85 17.51 -13.89 -8.69
N LEU A 86 16.63 -14.62 -9.39
CA LEU A 86 15.19 -14.33 -9.40
C LEU A 86 14.58 -14.34 -7.99
N LYS A 87 15.07 -15.21 -7.09
CA LYS A 87 14.64 -15.24 -5.68
C LYS A 87 14.97 -13.95 -4.94
N GLU A 88 16.16 -13.39 -5.14
CA GLU A 88 16.55 -12.12 -4.52
C GLU A 88 15.78 -10.94 -5.12
N LYS A 89 15.60 -10.91 -6.45
CA LYS A 89 14.74 -9.93 -7.13
C LYS A 89 13.34 -9.92 -6.53
N MET A 90 12.72 -11.09 -6.39
CA MET A 90 11.39 -11.26 -5.80
C MET A 90 11.36 -10.85 -4.32
N THR A 91 12.36 -11.26 -3.52
CA THR A 91 12.46 -10.88 -2.10
C THR A 91 12.59 -9.37 -1.93
N SER A 92 13.38 -8.72 -2.78
CA SER A 92 13.58 -7.28 -2.77
C SER A 92 12.30 -6.53 -3.19
N LEU A 93 11.57 -7.04 -4.20
CA LEU A 93 10.26 -6.53 -4.58
C LEU A 93 9.23 -6.68 -3.44
N PHE A 94 9.22 -7.84 -2.75
CA PHE A 94 8.35 -8.08 -1.60
C PHE A 94 8.52 -6.96 -0.58
N ASN A 95 9.77 -6.75 -0.14
CA ASN A 95 10.13 -5.76 0.88
C ASN A 95 9.79 -4.34 0.44
N SER A 96 10.10 -4.00 -0.81
CA SER A 96 9.79 -2.69 -1.37
C SER A 96 8.28 -2.43 -1.40
N THR A 97 7.50 -3.44 -1.78
CA THR A 97 6.04 -3.34 -1.88
C THR A 97 5.40 -3.27 -0.50
N VAL A 98 5.85 -4.10 0.45
CA VAL A 98 5.43 -4.02 1.86
C VAL A 98 5.66 -2.62 2.40
N LEU A 99 6.85 -2.06 2.21
CA LEU A 99 7.17 -0.72 2.68
C LEU A 99 6.25 0.34 2.04
N LYS A 100 6.04 0.28 0.72
CA LYS A 100 5.12 1.17 0.00
C LYS A 100 3.72 1.16 0.62
N PHE A 101 3.17 -0.02 0.85
CA PHE A 101 1.82 -0.17 1.37
C PHE A 101 1.73 0.21 2.86
N LEU A 102 2.79 0.05 3.65
CA LEU A 102 2.84 0.62 5.01
C LEU A 102 2.73 2.15 5.00
N PHE A 103 3.37 2.83 4.05
CA PHE A 103 3.20 4.29 3.92
C PHE A 103 1.78 4.68 3.50
N PHE A 104 1.14 3.89 2.61
CA PHE A 104 -0.27 4.09 2.26
C PHE A 104 -1.23 3.82 3.42
N LEU A 105 -0.92 2.83 4.27
CA LEU A 105 -1.65 2.58 5.51
C LEU A 105 -1.58 3.79 6.44
N LEU A 106 -0.38 4.30 6.69
CA LEU A 106 -0.17 5.45 7.56
C LEU A 106 -0.87 6.71 7.00
N SER A 107 -0.82 6.90 5.68
CA SER A 107 -1.59 7.95 4.98
C SER A 107 -3.09 7.77 5.23
N GLY A 108 -3.64 6.57 5.02
CA GLY A 108 -5.05 6.27 5.24
C GLY A 108 -5.48 6.47 6.69
N ILE A 109 -4.70 5.99 7.66
CA ILE A 109 -4.95 6.20 9.09
C ILE A 109 -4.93 7.69 9.43
N THR A 110 -3.98 8.46 8.89
CA THR A 110 -3.91 9.91 9.11
C THR A 110 -5.17 10.62 8.61
N ILE A 111 -5.65 10.25 7.41
CA ILE A 111 -6.91 10.76 6.85
C ILE A 111 -8.09 10.40 7.75
N THR A 112 -8.18 9.15 8.21
CA THR A 112 -9.26 8.71 9.11
C THR A 112 -9.24 9.45 10.45
N ILE A 113 -8.08 9.60 11.07
CA ILE A 113 -7.94 10.36 12.33
C ILE A 113 -8.36 11.81 12.11
N ALA A 114 -7.93 12.43 11.02
CA ALA A 114 -8.29 13.80 10.70
C ALA A 114 -9.79 13.98 10.44
N PHE A 115 -10.44 12.99 9.79
CA PHE A 115 -11.90 12.94 9.67
C PHE A 115 -12.58 12.88 11.03
N ILE A 116 -12.14 12.00 11.94
CA ILE A 116 -12.72 11.87 13.29
C ILE A 116 -12.61 13.18 14.08
N ILE A 117 -11.45 13.85 13.98
CA ILE A 117 -11.20 15.10 14.71
C ILE A 117 -12.08 16.23 14.16
N THR A 118 -12.19 16.35 12.84
CA THR A 118 -12.75 17.55 12.19
C THR A 118 -14.19 17.41 11.69
N GLY A 119 -14.63 16.19 11.39
CA GLY A 119 -15.89 15.90 10.70
C GLY A 119 -15.95 16.40 9.25
N HIS A 120 -14.84 16.90 8.69
CA HIS A 120 -14.90 17.62 7.42
C HIS A 120 -15.06 16.66 6.23
N PRO A 121 -16.04 16.87 5.32
CA PRO A 121 -16.36 15.93 4.23
C PRO A 121 -15.22 15.76 3.21
N LEU A 122 -14.31 16.74 3.12
CA LEU A 122 -13.10 16.65 2.31
C LEU A 122 -12.26 15.40 2.62
N TYR A 123 -12.22 14.94 3.87
CA TYR A 123 -11.45 13.75 4.22
C TYR A 123 -12.05 12.47 3.64
N THR A 124 -13.36 12.42 3.41
CA THR A 124 -14.02 11.33 2.70
C THR A 124 -13.52 11.27 1.25
N ALA A 125 -13.48 12.42 0.56
CA ALA A 125 -12.94 12.49 -0.80
C ALA A 125 -11.46 12.08 -0.85
N LEU A 126 -10.65 12.57 0.09
CA LEU A 126 -9.23 12.20 0.19
C LEU A 126 -9.03 10.71 0.48
N TYR A 127 -9.89 10.12 1.31
CA TYR A 127 -9.85 8.71 1.61
C TYR A 127 -10.13 7.85 0.37
N VAL A 128 -11.14 8.23 -0.42
CA VAL A 128 -11.44 7.60 -1.71
C VAL A 128 -10.26 7.71 -2.68
N VAL A 129 -9.63 8.89 -2.78
CA VAL A 129 -8.42 9.07 -3.58
C VAL A 129 -7.30 8.15 -3.11
N ASN A 130 -7.07 8.03 -1.79
CA ASN A 130 -6.07 7.12 -1.22
C ASN A 130 -6.36 5.65 -1.59
N LEU A 131 -7.63 5.21 -1.55
CA LEU A 131 -8.02 3.88 -2.00
C LEU A 131 -7.75 3.66 -3.49
N ILE A 132 -8.12 4.61 -4.35
CA ILE A 132 -7.86 4.55 -5.79
C ILE A 132 -6.35 4.42 -6.05
N VAL A 133 -5.53 5.22 -5.38
CA VAL A 133 -4.07 5.14 -5.48
C VAL A 133 -3.57 3.76 -5.03
N CYS A 134 -4.09 3.20 -3.94
CA CYS A 134 -3.75 1.85 -3.50
C CYS A 134 -4.13 0.79 -4.54
N SER A 135 -5.34 0.84 -5.09
CA SER A 135 -5.84 -0.09 -6.11
C SER A 135 -5.02 -0.03 -7.39
N ILE A 136 -4.69 1.17 -7.87
CA ILE A 136 -3.80 1.36 -9.03
C ILE A 136 -2.40 0.82 -8.75
N ASN A 137 -2.00 0.68 -7.49
CA ASN A 137 -0.69 0.18 -7.07
C ASN A 137 -0.67 -1.30 -6.65
N ASN A 138 -1.80 -2.00 -6.82
CA ASN A 138 -1.95 -3.41 -6.45
C ASN A 138 -0.92 -4.27 -7.23
N PRO A 139 -0.18 -5.17 -6.56
CA PRO A 139 0.65 -6.16 -7.23
C PRO A 139 -0.18 -7.11 -8.10
N SER A 140 0.36 -7.48 -9.24
CA SER A 140 -0.20 -8.51 -10.12
C SER A 140 0.94 -9.27 -10.80
N PRO A 141 0.75 -10.52 -11.24
CA PRO A 141 1.82 -11.29 -11.90
C PRO A 141 2.47 -10.53 -13.07
N HIS A 142 1.66 -9.96 -13.95
CA HIS A 142 2.12 -9.16 -15.08
C HIS A 142 2.88 -7.91 -14.64
N ARG A 143 2.41 -7.25 -13.59
CA ARG A 143 3.06 -6.06 -13.05
C ARG A 143 4.39 -6.40 -12.41
N THR A 144 4.46 -7.47 -11.64
CA THR A 144 5.69 -7.98 -11.02
C THR A 144 6.75 -8.30 -12.07
N ALA A 145 6.38 -9.02 -13.13
CA ALA A 145 7.30 -9.32 -14.23
C ALA A 145 7.82 -8.05 -14.91
N ARG A 146 6.93 -7.08 -15.16
CA ARG A 146 7.28 -5.78 -15.76
C ARG A 146 8.15 -4.91 -14.85
N GLU A 147 7.85 -4.84 -13.56
CA GLU A 147 8.57 -4.01 -12.60
C GLU A 147 9.97 -4.53 -12.30
N LEU A 148 10.14 -5.86 -12.28
CA LEU A 148 11.45 -6.50 -12.13
C LEU A 148 12.26 -6.57 -13.44
N LYS A 149 11.68 -6.15 -14.57
CA LYS A 149 12.30 -6.27 -15.91
C LYS A 149 12.83 -7.68 -16.18
N LEU A 150 12.05 -8.68 -15.81
CA LEU A 150 12.43 -10.07 -15.97
C LEU A 150 12.59 -10.42 -17.46
N ASN A 151 13.51 -11.33 -17.76
CA ASN A 151 13.60 -11.90 -19.08
C ASN A 151 12.34 -12.75 -19.38
N VAL A 152 12.18 -13.19 -20.64
CA VAL A 152 10.97 -13.91 -21.07
C VAL A 152 10.78 -15.21 -20.26
N GLU A 153 11.84 -15.95 -19.98
CA GLU A 153 11.82 -17.22 -19.23
C GLU A 153 11.43 -17.02 -17.75
N GLU A 154 12.09 -16.09 -17.06
CA GLU A 154 11.78 -15.68 -15.68
C GLU A 154 10.33 -15.15 -15.57
N GLY A 155 9.90 -14.38 -16.57
CA GLY A 155 8.53 -13.87 -16.67
C GLY A 155 7.50 -14.99 -16.81
N MET A 156 7.77 -15.99 -17.65
CA MET A 156 6.91 -17.17 -17.79
C MET A 156 6.88 -17.99 -16.50
N ALA A 157 8.00 -18.16 -15.80
CA ALA A 157 8.03 -18.88 -14.51
C ALA A 157 7.12 -18.21 -13.45
N ILE A 158 7.06 -16.87 -13.41
CA ILE A 158 6.12 -16.15 -12.53
C ILE A 158 4.67 -16.33 -12.97
N LEU A 159 4.39 -16.24 -14.27
CA LEU A 159 3.03 -16.35 -14.81
C LEU A 159 2.46 -17.76 -14.65
N ASN A 160 3.29 -18.78 -14.89
CA ASN A 160 2.96 -20.20 -14.77
C ASN A 160 2.93 -20.68 -13.32
N LYS A 161 3.28 -19.81 -12.35
CA LYS A 161 3.28 -20.14 -10.91
C LYS A 161 4.23 -21.30 -10.57
N GLU A 162 5.32 -21.42 -11.31
CA GLU A 162 6.25 -22.54 -11.19
C GLU A 162 6.97 -22.56 -9.82
N PRO A 163 7.38 -23.76 -9.35
CA PRO A 163 8.25 -23.87 -8.18
C PRO A 163 9.58 -23.16 -8.46
N LEU A 164 10.03 -22.39 -7.50
CA LEU A 164 11.31 -21.69 -7.55
C LEU A 164 12.40 -22.70 -7.18
N ASN A 165 12.65 -23.66 -8.07
CA ASN A 165 13.72 -24.64 -7.91
C ASN A 165 15.05 -23.92 -8.18
N PHE A 166 15.83 -23.72 -7.12
CA PHE A 166 17.24 -23.35 -7.17
C PHE A 166 18.03 -24.44 -6.45
#